data_AF-A0A7S3B1B7-F1
#
_entry.id   AF-A0A7S3B1B7-F1
#
_cell.length_a   1.000
_cell.length_b   1.000
_cell.length_c   1.000
_cell.angle_alpha   90.00
_cell.angle_beta   90.00
_cell.angle_gamma   90.00
#
_symmetry.space_group_name_H-M   'P 1'
#
loop_
_entity.id
_entity.type
_entity.pdbx_description
1 polymer ?
#
loop_
_entity_poly.entity_id
_entity_poly.type
_entity_poly.pdbx_seq_one_letter_code
_entity_poly.pdbx_strand_id
1 'polypeptide(L)'
;SSSSGRQPRTRPRHMSASAEKAITMTNARDKWWLMKVPDFVMSQLTSINDEGAPIGELVPDEESSGVGAGSSSSSGGVGGRSRSFSLKLAPALAGSIPQELQELTVTLNAPPHSMHILSEPKDPSNGGWRMEGGVEYKGE
;
A
#
# COMPACT_ATOMS: atom_id res chain seq x y z
N SER A 1 -20.32 74.19 -2.89
CA SER A 1 -19.72 73.30 -3.90
C SER A 1 -18.50 72.63 -3.30
N SER A 2 -18.63 71.37 -2.85
CA SER A 2 -17.53 70.65 -2.21
C SER A 2 -16.97 69.63 -3.19
N SER A 3 -15.74 69.89 -3.65
CA SER A 3 -14.96 69.04 -4.55
C SER A 3 -14.31 67.90 -3.77
N SER A 4 -14.74 66.66 -3.97
CA SER A 4 -14.10 65.47 -3.39
C SER A 4 -13.10 64.86 -4.38
N GLY A 5 -11.82 64.95 -4.01
CA GLY A 5 -10.70 64.36 -4.73
C GLY A 5 -10.47 62.88 -4.40
N ARG A 6 -10.16 62.13 -5.47
CA ARG A 6 -9.35 60.90 -5.62
C ARG A 6 -9.17 59.93 -4.43
N GLN A 7 -9.41 58.64 -4.73
CA GLN A 7 -8.45 57.58 -4.42
C GLN A 7 -8.22 56.64 -5.62
N PRO A 8 -6.96 56.28 -5.95
CA PRO A 8 -6.67 55.25 -6.94
C PRO A 8 -6.87 53.86 -6.32
N ARG A 9 -7.73 53.04 -6.94
CA ARG A 9 -7.92 51.63 -6.57
C ARG A 9 -6.64 50.85 -6.90
N THR A 10 -5.84 50.54 -5.88
CA THR A 10 -4.77 49.56 -6.00
C THR A 10 -5.39 48.19 -6.24
N ARG A 11 -5.15 47.62 -7.43
CA ARG A 11 -5.51 46.23 -7.74
C ARG A 11 -4.81 45.30 -6.74
N PRO A 12 -5.49 44.28 -6.18
CA PRO A 12 -4.83 43.27 -5.38
C PRO A 12 -3.72 42.61 -6.21
N ARG A 13 -2.48 42.62 -5.70
CA ARG A 13 -1.41 41.76 -6.19
C ARG A 13 -1.89 40.32 -6.07
N HIS A 14 -1.94 39.59 -7.19
CA HIS A 14 -2.07 38.15 -7.19
C HIS A 14 -0.89 37.58 -6.37
N MET A 15 -1.16 37.17 -5.14
CA MET A 15 -0.29 36.20 -4.49
C MET A 15 -0.52 34.89 -5.24
N SER A 16 0.48 34.45 -6.00
CA SER A 16 0.54 33.08 -6.49
C SER A 16 0.61 32.19 -5.26
N ALA A 17 -0.56 31.71 -4.81
CA ALA A 17 -0.62 30.58 -3.91
C ALA A 17 0.10 29.44 -4.64
N SER A 18 1.29 29.08 -4.16
CA SER A 18 1.93 27.82 -4.54
C SER A 18 0.90 26.74 -4.23
N ALA A 19 0.33 26.12 -5.26
CA ALA A 19 -0.73 25.13 -5.07
C ALA A 19 -0.16 23.97 -4.26
N GLU A 20 -0.44 23.96 -2.95
CA GLU A 20 -0.13 22.82 -2.09
C GLU A 20 -0.87 21.62 -2.68
N LYS A 21 -0.12 20.65 -3.21
CA LYS A 21 -0.70 19.43 -3.79
C LYS A 21 -1.38 18.66 -2.66
N ALA A 22 -2.71 18.72 -2.61
CA ALA A 22 -3.51 18.04 -1.60
C ALA A 22 -3.31 16.52 -1.65
N ILE A 23 -3.35 15.88 -0.48
CA ILE A 23 -3.37 14.41 -0.36
C ILE A 23 -4.83 13.96 -0.41
N THR A 24 -5.17 13.01 -1.30
CA THR A 24 -6.53 12.45 -1.34
C THR A 24 -6.64 11.18 -0.49
N MET A 25 -7.80 10.95 0.13
CA MET A 25 -8.06 9.84 1.05
C MET A 25 -9.05 8.80 0.49
N THR A 26 -9.18 8.71 -0.84
CA THR A 26 -10.19 7.86 -1.50
C THR A 26 -10.15 6.40 -1.02
N ASN A 27 -8.95 5.87 -0.80
CA ASN A 27 -8.71 4.48 -0.43
C ASN A 27 -8.28 4.35 1.05
N ALA A 28 -8.47 5.38 1.88
CA ALA A 28 -7.95 5.40 3.25
C ALA A 28 -8.50 4.30 4.17
N ARG A 29 -9.59 3.64 3.78
CA ARG A 29 -10.19 2.51 4.50
C ARG A 29 -9.71 1.14 4.02
N ASP A 30 -8.98 1.11 2.92
CA ASP A 30 -8.47 -0.14 2.36
C ASP A 30 -7.38 -0.72 3.27
N LYS A 31 -7.29 -2.05 3.26
CA LYS A 31 -6.39 -2.80 4.12
C LYS A 31 -5.38 -3.53 3.26
N TRP A 32 -4.11 -3.34 3.59
CA TRP A 32 -2.99 -3.89 2.84
C TRP A 32 -2.17 -4.83 3.70
N TRP A 33 -1.53 -5.81 3.05
CA TRP A 33 -0.49 -6.63 3.66
C TRP A 33 0.86 -6.17 3.14
N LEU A 34 1.81 -5.98 4.05
CA LEU A 34 3.18 -5.65 3.71
C LEU A 34 4.03 -6.91 3.89
N MET A 35 4.71 -7.36 2.83
CA MET A 35 5.55 -8.56 2.89
C MET A 35 6.95 -8.22 2.43
N LYS A 36 7.95 -8.71 3.18
CA LYS A 36 9.33 -8.72 2.69
C LYS A 36 9.50 -9.92 1.75
N VAL A 37 9.89 -9.64 0.52
CA VAL A 37 10.17 -10.66 -0.49
C VAL A 37 11.69 -10.92 -0.51
N PRO A 38 12.16 -12.18 -0.49
CA PRO A 38 13.58 -12.47 -0.61
C PRO A 38 14.19 -11.97 -1.92
N ASP A 39 15.46 -11.52 -1.86
CA ASP A 39 16.15 -10.90 -3.01
C ASP A 39 16.22 -11.82 -4.24
N PHE A 40 16.40 -13.13 -4.02
CA PHE A 40 16.46 -14.10 -5.11
C PHE A 40 15.13 -14.20 -5.87
N VAL A 41 13.99 -14.01 -5.19
CA VAL A 41 12.67 -13.94 -5.84
C VAL A 41 12.54 -12.63 -6.60
N MET A 42 12.94 -11.49 -5.98
CA MET A 42 12.89 -10.18 -6.64
C MET A 42 13.73 -10.14 -7.93
N SER A 43 14.92 -10.74 -7.93
CA SER A 43 15.77 -10.82 -9.12
C SER A 43 15.12 -11.59 -10.28
N GLN A 44 14.29 -12.60 -9.98
CA GLN A 44 13.56 -13.33 -11.01
C GLN A 44 12.34 -12.53 -11.49
N LEU A 45 11.63 -11.83 -10.59
CA LEU A 45 10.51 -10.95 -10.95
C LEU A 45 10.91 -9.85 -11.92
N THR A 46 12.06 -9.21 -11.73
CA THR A 46 12.57 -8.18 -12.64
C THR A 46 12.97 -8.72 -14.01
N SER A 47 13.16 -10.04 -14.13
CA SER A 47 13.54 -10.69 -15.39
C SER A 47 12.32 -11.10 -16.24
N ILE A 48 11.11 -11.07 -15.66
CA ILE A 48 9.86 -11.35 -16.37
C ILE A 48 9.36 -10.07 -17.05
N ASN A 49 9.30 -10.08 -18.38
CA ASN A 49 8.76 -8.98 -19.18
C ASN A 49 7.25 -9.09 -19.47
N ASP A 50 6.59 -10.12 -18.94
CA ASP A 50 5.17 -10.40 -19.17
C ASP A 50 4.33 -9.75 -18.06
N GLU A 51 3.82 -8.55 -18.33
CA GLU A 51 2.94 -7.83 -17.39
C GLU A 51 1.68 -8.64 -17.13
N GLY A 52 1.50 -9.09 -15.89
CA GLY A 52 0.34 -9.88 -15.45
C GLY A 52 0.58 -11.38 -15.38
N ALA A 53 1.78 -11.87 -15.71
CA ALA A 53 2.13 -13.26 -15.49
C ALA A 53 2.04 -13.64 -13.99
N PRO A 54 1.42 -14.77 -13.64
CA PRO A 54 1.33 -15.21 -12.25
C PRO A 54 2.73 -15.55 -11.71
N ILE A 55 3.04 -15.02 -10.53
CA ILE A 55 4.34 -15.19 -9.87
C ILE A 55 4.35 -16.32 -8.84
N GLY A 56 3.18 -16.82 -8.47
CA GLY A 56 3.04 -17.89 -7.50
C GLY A 56 1.62 -17.97 -6.94
N GLU A 57 1.46 -18.88 -6.00
CA GLU A 57 0.21 -19.14 -5.28
C GLU A 57 0.46 -19.01 -3.78
N LEU A 58 -0.42 -18.27 -3.09
CA LEU A 58 -0.44 -18.23 -1.63
C LEU A 58 -1.41 -19.29 -1.12
N VAL A 59 -0.87 -20.31 -0.45
CA VAL A 59 -1.65 -21.38 0.18
C VAL A 59 -1.76 -21.07 1.67
N PRO A 60 -2.97 -20.86 2.23
CA PRO A 60 -3.12 -20.66 3.66
C PRO A 60 -2.73 -21.93 4.41
N ASP A 61 -1.99 -21.77 5.51
CA ASP A 61 -1.68 -22.89 6.38
C ASP A 61 -2.94 -23.21 7.22
N GLU A 62 -3.55 -24.38 7.00
CA GLU A 62 -4.84 -24.75 7.61
C GLU A 62 -4.79 -24.82 9.14
N GLU A 63 -3.60 -24.84 9.75
CA GLU A 63 -3.42 -24.81 11.21
C GLU A 63 -3.71 -23.43 11.81
N SER A 64 -3.69 -22.35 11.01
CA SER A 64 -3.98 -20.98 11.47
C SER A 64 -5.47 -20.58 11.38
N SER A 65 -6.35 -21.50 10.98
CA SER A 65 -7.81 -21.28 10.89
C SER A 65 -8.52 -21.46 12.23
N GLY A 66 -7.99 -20.82 13.26
CA GLY A 66 -8.65 -20.64 14.55
C GLY A 66 -9.63 -19.45 14.55
N VAL A 67 -10.88 -19.72 14.16
CA VAL A 67 -12.11 -19.04 14.59
C VAL A 67 -12.42 -17.62 14.03
N GLY A 68 -13.45 -17.55 13.18
CA GLY A 68 -14.49 -16.52 13.27
C GLY A 68 -14.92 -15.83 11.97
N ALA A 69 -15.70 -16.50 11.13
CA ALA A 69 -16.68 -15.81 10.27
C ALA A 69 -17.82 -15.32 11.18
N GLY A 70 -17.67 -14.11 11.73
CA GLY A 70 -18.65 -13.50 12.61
C GLY A 70 -18.66 -11.99 12.40
N SER A 71 -19.71 -11.51 11.74
CA SER A 71 -20.06 -10.10 11.70
C SER A 71 -20.15 -9.55 13.12
N SER A 72 -19.18 -8.75 13.55
CA SER A 72 -19.22 -8.06 14.84
C SER A 72 -18.38 -6.79 14.78
N SER A 73 -19.06 -5.68 14.56
CA SER A 73 -18.62 -4.35 14.99
C SER A 73 -18.15 -4.41 16.44
N SER A 74 -16.85 -4.35 16.66
CA SER A 74 -16.25 -4.23 18.00
C SER A 74 -14.99 -3.38 17.92
N SER A 75 -15.11 -2.20 18.51
CA SER A 75 -14.02 -1.32 18.92
C SER A 75 -13.12 -2.03 19.94
N GLY A 76 -11.80 -1.96 19.73
CA GLY A 76 -10.80 -2.14 20.80
C GLY A 76 -10.49 -3.58 21.18
N GLY A 77 -9.50 -4.17 20.49
CA GLY A 77 -8.88 -5.42 20.90
C GLY A 77 -7.68 -5.73 20.00
N VAL A 78 -6.47 -5.33 20.43
CA VAL A 78 -5.19 -5.71 19.81
C VAL A 78 -4.90 -7.17 20.16
N GLY A 79 -5.71 -8.09 19.61
CA GLY A 79 -5.45 -9.52 19.64
C GLY A 79 -4.55 -9.86 18.47
N GLY A 80 -3.25 -10.08 18.73
CA GLY A 80 -2.24 -10.44 17.73
C GLY A 80 -2.59 -11.77 17.06
N ARG A 81 -3.32 -11.71 15.96
CA ARG A 81 -3.60 -12.87 15.11
C ARG A 81 -2.52 -12.92 14.05
N SER A 82 -1.48 -13.72 14.27
CA SER A 82 -0.54 -14.04 13.18
C SER A 82 -1.28 -14.86 12.11
N ARG A 83 -0.85 -14.72 10.86
CA ARG A 83 -1.34 -15.52 9.73
C ARG A 83 -0.16 -16.14 9.01
N SER A 84 -0.21 -17.44 8.75
CA SER A 84 0.83 -18.14 8.01
C SER A 84 0.32 -18.64 6.66
N PHE A 85 1.18 -18.54 5.65
CA PHE A 85 0.92 -18.98 4.28
C PHE A 85 2.17 -19.66 3.74
N SER A 86 2.00 -20.61 2.82
CA SER A 86 3.05 -21.11 1.95
C SER A 86 2.92 -20.43 0.59
N LEU A 87 3.92 -19.64 0.21
CA LEU A 87 4.06 -19.06 -1.13
C LEU A 87 4.79 -20.07 -2.02
N LYS A 88 4.07 -20.66 -2.97
CA LYS A 88 4.63 -21.53 -3.99
C LYS A 88 4.92 -20.72 -5.25
N LEU A 89 6.19 -20.62 -5.62
CA LEU A 89 6.61 -19.84 -6.80
C LEU A 89 6.13 -20.52 -8.08
N ALA A 90 5.72 -19.70 -9.06
CA ALA A 90 5.34 -20.21 -10.36
C ALA A 90 6.54 -20.86 -11.07
N PRO A 91 6.33 -21.90 -11.91
CA PRO A 91 7.40 -22.59 -12.64
C PRO A 91 8.33 -21.65 -13.44
N ALA A 92 7.78 -20.56 -13.98
CA ALA A 92 8.53 -19.56 -14.74
C ALA A 92 9.60 -18.83 -13.91
N LEU A 93 9.38 -18.67 -12.59
CA LEU A 93 10.35 -18.11 -11.65
C LEU A 93 11.21 -19.19 -11.00
N ALA A 94 10.62 -20.36 -10.79
CA ALA A 94 11.23 -21.49 -10.10
C ALA A 94 12.35 -22.18 -10.90
N GLY A 95 12.37 -22.04 -12.24
CA GLY A 95 13.35 -22.73 -13.10
C GLY A 95 14.83 -22.42 -12.79
N SER A 96 15.12 -21.28 -12.16
CA SER A 96 16.47 -20.86 -11.75
C SER A 96 16.71 -20.97 -10.24
N ILE A 97 15.70 -21.41 -9.47
CA ILE A 97 15.71 -21.44 -8.00
C ILE A 97 15.76 -22.92 -7.56
N PRO A 98 16.64 -23.32 -6.62
CA PRO A 98 16.63 -24.67 -6.04
C PRO A 98 15.24 -25.05 -5.51
N GLN A 99 14.82 -26.31 -5.69
CA GLN A 99 13.47 -26.75 -5.34
C GLN A 99 13.08 -26.46 -3.88
N GLU A 100 14.05 -26.55 -2.97
CA GLU A 100 13.87 -26.23 -1.54
C GLU A 100 13.54 -24.76 -1.25
N LEU A 101 13.82 -23.84 -2.19
CA LEU A 101 13.56 -22.40 -2.08
C LEU A 101 12.37 -21.95 -2.95
N GLN A 102 11.70 -22.89 -3.62
CA GLN A 102 10.52 -22.61 -4.46
C GLN A 102 9.23 -22.52 -3.65
N GLU A 103 9.24 -23.01 -2.40
CA GLU A 103 8.16 -22.87 -1.44
C GLU A 103 8.67 -22.09 -0.24
N LEU A 104 8.01 -20.96 0.06
CA LEU A 104 8.41 -20.04 1.12
C LEU A 104 7.29 -19.94 2.14
N THR A 105 7.61 -20.21 3.40
CA THR A 105 6.68 -19.92 4.49
C THR A 105 6.70 -18.44 4.81
N VAL A 106 5.53 -17.81 4.75
CA VAL A 106 5.33 -16.40 5.05
C VAL A 106 4.47 -16.29 6.28
N THR A 107 4.98 -15.65 7.33
CA THR A 107 4.22 -15.33 8.53
C THR A 107 3.99 -13.84 8.63
N LEU A 108 2.72 -13.45 8.67
CA LEU A 108 2.28 -12.07 8.78
C LEU A 108 1.81 -11.80 10.21
N ASN A 109 2.31 -10.71 10.81
CA ASN A 109 1.96 -10.28 12.16
C ASN A 109 1.33 -8.88 12.13
N ALA A 110 0.67 -8.47 13.21
CA ALA A 110 0.24 -7.08 13.34
C ALA A 110 1.47 -6.14 13.32
N PRO A 111 1.42 -5.00 12.60
CA PRO A 111 2.53 -4.07 12.57
C PRO A 111 2.75 -3.43 13.95
N PRO A 112 4.01 -3.08 14.32
CA PRO A 112 4.33 -2.54 15.65
C PRO A 112 3.75 -1.14 15.90
N HIS A 113 3.40 -0.42 14.83
CA HIS A 113 2.73 0.87 14.86
C HIS A 113 1.81 0.98 13.65
N SER A 114 0.89 1.95 13.66
CA SER A 114 0.03 2.21 12.50
C SER A 114 0.89 2.61 11.30
N MET A 115 0.69 1.90 10.19
CA MET A 115 1.39 2.14 8.93
C MET A 115 0.36 2.40 7.83
N HIS A 116 0.65 3.35 6.95
CA HIS A 116 -0.20 3.71 5.82
C HIS A 116 0.60 3.71 4.53
N ILE A 117 -0.06 3.35 3.42
CA ILE A 117 0.55 3.40 2.09
C ILE A 117 0.18 4.73 1.43
N LEU A 118 1.19 5.44 0.95
CA LEU A 118 1.05 6.61 0.11
C LEU A 118 1.57 6.30 -1.30
N SER A 119 0.80 6.66 -2.32
CA SER A 119 1.22 6.54 -3.71
C SER A 119 1.43 7.91 -4.33
N GLU A 120 2.50 8.02 -5.14
CA GLU A 120 2.73 9.17 -6.00
C GLU A 120 2.04 8.94 -7.35
N PRO A 121 1.28 9.90 -7.89
CA PRO A 121 0.66 9.75 -9.20
C PRO A 121 1.73 9.72 -10.31
N LYS A 122 1.55 8.82 -11.28
CA LYS A 122 2.43 8.66 -12.45
C LYS A 122 2.63 9.97 -13.23
N ASP A 123 1.59 10.81 -13.29
CA ASP A 123 1.68 12.16 -13.84
C ASP A 123 1.49 13.18 -12.71
N PRO A 124 2.54 13.94 -12.34
CA PRO A 124 2.46 14.94 -11.28
C PRO A 124 1.54 16.11 -11.64
N SER A 125 1.12 16.23 -12.91
CA SER A 125 0.18 17.24 -13.41
C SER A 125 -1.28 16.81 -13.19
N ASN A 126 -1.52 15.52 -12.97
CA ASN A 126 -2.85 14.92 -12.97
C ASN A 126 -3.33 14.47 -11.57
N GLY A 127 -2.63 14.88 -10.51
CA GLY A 127 -3.05 14.61 -9.14
C GLY A 127 -2.01 14.97 -8.07
N GLY A 128 -2.47 15.04 -6.83
CA GLY A 128 -1.62 15.01 -5.64
C GLY A 128 -1.40 13.58 -5.14
N TRP A 129 -0.61 13.44 -4.08
CA TRP A 129 -0.38 12.17 -3.38
C TRP A 129 -1.70 11.52 -2.97
N ARG A 130 -1.73 10.19 -2.91
CA ARG A 130 -2.93 9.45 -2.52
C ARG A 130 -2.64 8.55 -1.33
N MET A 131 -3.53 8.56 -0.35
CA MET A 131 -3.54 7.56 0.71
C MET A 131 -4.27 6.32 0.23
N GLU A 132 -3.51 5.24 0.03
CA GLU A 132 -4.00 3.97 -0.50
C GLU A 132 -4.60 3.07 0.57
N GLY A 133 -4.35 3.33 1.85
CA GLY A 133 -4.94 2.55 2.95
C GLY A 133 -3.99 2.33 4.12
N GLY A 134 -4.42 1.50 5.06
CA GLY A 134 -3.63 1.08 6.22
C GLY A 134 -3.05 -0.32 6.05
N VAL A 135 -1.85 -0.57 6.57
CA VAL A 135 -1.27 -1.90 6.63
C VAL A 135 -1.87 -2.64 7.83
N GLU A 136 -2.55 -3.75 7.57
CA GLU A 136 -3.17 -4.58 8.61
C GLU A 136 -2.20 -5.66 9.12
N TYR A 137 -1.37 -6.20 8.22
CA TYR A 137 -0.36 -7.20 8.57
C TYR A 137 0.98 -6.91 7.89
N LYS A 138 2.07 -7.27 8.58
CA LYS A 138 3.45 -7.16 8.13
C LYS A 138 4.15 -8.51 8.28
N GLY A 139 4.75 -9.01 7.20
CA GLY A 139 5.68 -10.14 7.18
C GLY A 139 7.13 -9.66 7.04
N GLU A 140 8.04 -10.34 7.73
CA GLU A 140 9.49 -10.07 7.70
C GLU A 140 10.28 -11.22 7.07
#